data_AF-A0A7Z0RRF4-F1
#
_entry.id   AF-A0A7Z0RRF4-F1
#
_cell.length_a   1.000
_cell.length_b   1.000
_cell.length_c   1.000
_cell.angle_alpha   90.00
_cell.angle_beta   90.00
_cell.angle_gamma   90.00
#
_symmetry.space_group_name_H-M   'P 1'
#
loop_
_entity.id
_entity.type
_entity.pdbx_description
1 polymer ?
#
loop_
_entity_poly.entity_id
_entity_poly.type
_entity_poly.pdbx_seq_one_letter_code
_entity_poly.pdbx_strand_id
1 'polypeptide(L)' 'TSRRNLSKAQEILADSGYQGLTKLYPQAKTPIKSSKLHPLTKEEKSYNRALSSRRIKVENVFSKFKVFKIFSTTYRNRK' A
#
# COMPACT_ATOMS: atom_id res chain seq x y z
N THR A 1 8.33 -19.16 8.36
CA THR A 1 8.04 -17.76 7.98
C THR A 1 7.18 -17.14 9.07
N SER A 2 7.70 -16.16 9.82
CA SER A 2 6.95 -15.52 10.91
C SER A 2 5.73 -14.77 10.35
N ARG A 3 4.53 -15.34 10.46
CA ARG A 3 3.29 -14.63 10.17
C ARG A 3 3.10 -13.58 11.28
N ARG A 4 3.40 -12.32 10.99
CA ARG A 4 3.07 -11.24 11.93
C ARG A 4 1.56 -11.09 11.98
N ASN A 5 1.02 -11.10 13.20
CA ASN A 5 -0.40 -10.90 13.39
C ASN A 5 -0.75 -9.43 13.15
N LEU A 6 -1.41 -9.15 12.04
CA LEU A 6 -1.85 -7.81 11.64
C LEU A 6 -2.99 -7.28 12.52
N SER A 7 -3.72 -8.14 13.24
CA SER A 7 -4.80 -7.69 14.13
C SER A 7 -4.30 -6.82 15.28
N LYS A 8 -3.03 -6.96 15.66
CA LYS A 8 -2.38 -6.15 16.70
C LYS A 8 -1.84 -4.81 16.19
N ALA A 9 -1.86 -4.56 14.88
CA ALA A 9 -1.36 -3.31 14.33
C ALA A 9 -2.34 -2.17 14.62
N GLN A 10 -1.79 -1.03 15.05
CA GLN A 10 -2.56 0.20 15.32
C GLN A 10 -3.12 0.81 14.03
N GLU A 11 -2.36 0.78 12.94
CA GLU A 11 -2.75 1.31 11.64
C GLU A 11 -2.12 0.44 10.54
N ILE A 12 -2.90 0.11 9.52
CA ILE A 12 -2.42 -0.62 8.34
C ILE A 12 -2.62 0.27 7.12
N LEU A 13 -1.54 0.78 6.55
CA LEU A 13 -1.60 1.55 5.30
C LEU A 13 -1.41 0.59 4.11
N ALA A 14 -2.36 0.60 3.19
CA ALA A 14 -2.34 -0.32 2.06
C ALA A 14 -2.57 0.41 0.72
N ASP A 15 -2.18 -0.28 -0.36
CA ASP A 15 -2.43 0.19 -1.72
C ASP A 15 -3.89 0.03 -2.16
N SER A 16 -4.30 0.73 -3.21
CA SER A 16 -5.64 0.60 -3.80
C SER A 16 -5.92 -0.82 -4.31
N GLY A 17 -4.88 -1.58 -4.66
CA GLY A 17 -5.01 -3.02 -4.95
C GLY A 17 -5.59 -3.84 -3.79
N TYR A 18 -5.56 -3.32 -2.56
CA TYR A 18 -6.06 -3.97 -1.34
C TYR A 18 -7.37 -3.38 -0.83
N GLN A 19 -8.21 -2.81 -1.70
CA GLN A 19 -9.45 -2.13 -1.33
C GLN A 19 -10.36 -2.93 -0.36
N GLY A 20 -10.39 -4.26 -0.47
CA GLY A 20 -11.18 -5.15 0.39
C GLY A 20 -10.58 -5.45 1.76
N LEU A 21 -9.36 -5.00 2.05
CA LEU A 21 -8.63 -5.30 3.28
C LEU A 21 -9.33 -4.74 4.53
N THR A 22 -10.07 -3.63 4.38
CA THR A 22 -10.88 -3.02 5.43
C THR A 22 -11.94 -3.96 6.00
N LYS A 23 -12.43 -4.93 5.21
CA LYS A 23 -13.40 -5.94 5.67
C LYS A 23 -12.78 -6.95 6.64
N LEU A 24 -11.49 -7.22 6.49
CA LEU A 24 -10.74 -8.17 7.34
C LEU A 24 -10.11 -7.46 8.53
N TYR A 25 -9.65 -6.22 8.33
CA TYR A 25 -8.96 -5.42 9.32
C TYR A 25 -9.55 -4.00 9.31
N PRO A 26 -10.42 -3.65 10.28
CA PRO A 26 -11.02 -2.31 10.36
C PRO A 26 -10.00 -1.17 10.48
N GLN A 27 -8.80 -1.45 11.01
CA GLN A 27 -7.69 -0.50 11.10
C GLN A 27 -6.97 -0.24 9.76
N ALA A 28 -7.36 -0.93 8.68
CA ALA A 28 -6.77 -0.72 7.37
C ALA A 28 -7.25 0.58 6.74
N LYS A 29 -6.31 1.30 6.13
CA LYS A 29 -6.56 2.53 5.38
C LYS A 29 -6.10 2.33 3.95
N THR A 30 -7.08 2.36 3.06
CA THR A 30 -6.88 2.29 1.62
C THR A 30 -7.34 3.60 0.97
N PRO A 31 -6.76 3.99 -0.18
CA PRO A 31 -7.24 5.12 -0.95
C PRO A 31 -8.67 4.88 -1.41
N ILE A 32 -9.52 5.90 -1.38
CA ILE A 32 -10.88 5.83 -1.92
C ILE A 32 -10.79 5.84 -3.45
N LYS A 33 -11.38 4.83 -4.09
CA LYS A 33 -11.36 4.68 -5.54
C LYS A 33 -12.54 5.42 -6.16
N SER A 34 -12.27 6.29 -7.14
CA SER A 34 -13.30 6.89 -7.97
C SER A 34 -13.95 5.85 -8.89
N SER A 35 -15.24 5.99 -9.16
CA SER A 35 -15.93 5.26 -10.21
C SER A 35 -16.77 6.22 -11.07
N LYS A 36 -17.27 5.74 -12.22
CA LYS A 36 -18.10 6.57 -13.12
C LYS A 36 -19.35 7.12 -12.41
N LEU A 37 -19.95 6.34 -11.51
CA LEU A 37 -21.15 6.72 -10.78
C LEU A 37 -20.84 7.43 -9.44
N HIS A 38 -19.61 7.26 -8.93
CA HIS A 38 -19.18 7.84 -7.67
C HIS A 38 -17.85 8.58 -7.88
N PRO A 39 -17.91 9.83 -8.38
CA PRO A 39 -16.75 10.70 -8.45
C PRO A 39 -16.29 11.11 -7.05
N LEU A 40 -14.99 11.34 -6.88
CA LEU A 40 -14.45 11.71 -5.58
C LEU A 40 -14.87 13.11 -5.15
N THR A 41 -15.36 13.22 -3.92
CA THR A 41 -15.62 14.52 -3.29
C THR A 41 -14.31 15.25 -2.95
N LYS A 42 -14.39 16.52 -2.56
CA LYS A 42 -13.21 17.32 -2.20
C LYS A 42 -12.52 16.75 -0.94
N GLU A 43 -13.32 16.26 -0.01
CA GLU A 43 -12.89 15.67 1.25
C GLU A 43 -12.16 14.34 0.99
N GLU A 44 -12.71 13.48 0.12
CA GLU A 44 -12.08 12.21 -0.26
C GLU A 44 -10.77 12.43 -1.01
N LYS A 45 -10.68 13.45 -1.86
CA LYS A 45 -9.42 13.85 -2.50
C LYS A 45 -8.39 14.32 -1.47
N SER A 46 -8.79 15.11 -0.48
CA SER A 46 -7.92 15.55 0.61
C SER A 46 -7.40 14.37 1.43
N TYR A 47 -8.28 13.44 1.77
CA TYR A 47 -7.92 12.19 2.45
C TYR A 47 -6.92 11.37 1.64
N ASN A 48 -7.20 11.13 0.35
CA ASN A 48 -6.32 10.38 -0.54
C ASN A 48 -4.95 11.07 -0.65
N ARG A 49 -4.90 12.41 -0.72
CA ARG A 49 -3.63 13.15 -0.76
C ARG A 49 -2.81 12.95 0.52
N ALA A 50 -3.44 13.06 1.70
CA ALA A 50 -2.77 12.83 2.97
C ALA A 50 -2.25 11.38 3.10
N LEU A 51 -3.05 10.41 2.65
CA LEU A 51 -2.66 9.01 2.62
C LEU A 51 -1.46 8.77 1.68
N SER A 52 -1.48 9.33 0.47
CA SER A 52 -0.37 9.24 -0.48
C SER A 52 0.91 9.87 0.08
N SER A 53 0.81 11.00 0.77
CA SER A 53 1.97 11.62 1.44
C SER A 53 2.59 10.72 2.52
N ARG A 54 1.80 9.91 3.23
CA ARG A 54 2.34 8.91 4.18
C ARG A 54 3.01 7.74 3.45
N ARG A 55 2.42 7.29 2.34
CA ARG A 55 2.87 6.12 1.57
C ARG A 55 4.11 6.37 0.73
N ILE A 56 4.43 7.62 0.36
CA ILE A 56 5.58 7.96 -0.50
C ILE A 56 6.91 7.40 0.01
N LYS A 57 7.10 7.29 1.33
CA LYS A 57 8.31 6.72 1.93
C LYS A 57 8.52 5.25 1.52
N VAL A 58 7.44 4.47 1.53
CA VAL A 58 7.44 3.05 1.15
C VAL A 58 7.64 2.91 -0.35
N GLU A 59 7.00 3.77 -1.14
CA GLU A 59 7.17 3.80 -2.60
C GLU A 59 8.61 4.12 -3.00
N ASN A 60 9.26 5.08 -2.35
CA ASN A 60 10.68 5.39 -2.57
C ASN A 60 11.59 4.19 -2.28
N VAL A 61 11.29 3.40 -1.25
CA VAL A 61 12.02 2.16 -0.94
C VAL A 61 11.81 1.11 -2.03
N PHE A 62 10.56 0.91 -2.48
CA PHE A 62 10.27 0.00 -3.59
C PHE A 62 10.93 0.43 -4.90
N SER A 63 11.01 1.73 -5.18
CA SER A 63 11.73 2.26 -6.33
C SER A 63 13.21 1.90 -6.30
N LYS A 64 13.88 2.02 -5.14
CA LYS A 64 15.27 1.56 -4.99
C LYS A 64 15.42 0.06 -5.29
N PHE A 65 14.54 -0.77 -4.75
CA PHE A 65 14.57 -2.22 -5.02
C PHE A 65 14.40 -2.55 -6.51
N LYS A 66 13.54 -1.81 -7.21
CA LYS A 66 13.36 -1.95 -8.66
C LYS A 66 14.61 -1.53 -9.44
N VAL A 67 15.28 -0.44 -9.06
CA VAL A 67 16.54 0.01 -9.69
C VAL A 67 17.62 -1.07 -9.60
N PHE A 68 17.77 -1.69 -8.43
CA PHE A 68 18.73 -2.80 -8.25
C PHE A 68 18.26 -4.13 -8.84
N LYS A 69 17.10 -4.18 -9.52
CA LYS A 69 16.47 -5.38 -10.08
C LYS A 69 16.29 -6.52 -9.06
N ILE A 70 16.21 -6.19 -7.77
CA ILE A 70 16.13 -7.17 -6.67
C ILE A 70 14.91 -8.08 -6.80
N PHE A 71 13.79 -7.55 -7.31
CA PHE A 71 12.58 -8.34 -7.57
C PHE A 71 12.54 -9.03 -8.93
N SER A 72 13.42 -8.64 -9.86
CA SER A 72 13.36 -9.10 -11.26
C SER A 72 14.38 -10.17 -11.57
N THR A 73 15.46 -10.29 -10.78
CA THR A 73 16.49 -11.30 -10.99
C THR A 73 16.39 -12.41 -9.97
N THR A 74 16.49 -13.66 -10.43
CA THR A 74 16.68 -14.80 -9.53
C THR A 74 18.13 -14.79 -9.03
N TYR A 75 18.32 -14.85 -7.71
CA TYR A 75 19.65 -15.03 -7.14
C TYR A 75 20.25 -16.36 -7.64
N ARG A 76 21.39 -16.30 -8.32
CA ARG A 76 22.16 -17.47 -8.76
C ARG A 76 23.49 -17.44 -8.01
N ASN A 77 23.62 -18.30 -7.00
CA ASN A 77 24.85 -18.43 -6.25
C ASN A 77 25.98 -18.89 -7.19
N ARG A 78 27.02 -18.08 -7.38
CA ARG A 78 28.25 -18.51 -8.05
C ARG A 78 29.07 -19.27 -7.01
N LYS A 79 29.07 -20.59 -7.09
CA LYS A 79 30.09 -21.43 -6.45
C LYS A 79 31.44 -21.20 -7.12
#